data_AF-A0A841U9A2-F1
#
_entry.id   AF-A0A841U9A2-F1
#
_cell.length_a   1.000
_cell.length_b   1.000
_cell.length_c   1.000
_cell.angle_alpha   90.00
_cell.angle_beta   90.00
_cell.angle_gamma   90.00
#
_symmetry.space_group_name_H-M   'P 1'
#
loop_
_entity.id
_entity.type
_entity.pdbx_description
1 polymer ?
#
loop_
_entity_poly.entity_id
_entity_poly.type
_entity_poly.pdbx_seq_one_letter_code
_entity_poly.pdbx_strand_id
1 'polypeptide(L)'
;MNDIRNREDVRRYLDEICGLVRAREKHDEIRRELASHLEDLVADKLDSLGEAVEDGTDRRVSKDEAVREAIRQMGDARLIGKRLNRVHKPKTDWSLVALSAVLIGIGLFAMYTVQGAFEPGGVYDSVRFLMNKIVFSALGLAAMAALYFLDYRKLRSLVWPLYITAALLMLLTHFETFGGSVINGAHTWIRIACQHQLKI
;
A
#
# COMPACT_ATOMS: atom_id res chain seq x y z
N MET A 1 -3.53 34.09 -7.74
CA MET A 1 -3.46 32.78 -7.05
C MET A 1 -2.36 31.86 -7.58
N ASN A 2 -2.45 31.28 -8.79
CA ASN A 2 -1.48 30.25 -9.26
C ASN A 2 0.01 30.66 -9.36
N ASP A 3 0.31 31.95 -9.33
CA ASP A 3 1.67 32.49 -9.44
C ASP A 3 2.54 32.13 -8.21
N ILE A 4 1.96 32.17 -7.00
CA ILE A 4 2.70 31.99 -5.74
C ILE A 4 3.08 30.52 -5.55
N ARG A 5 2.15 29.60 -5.83
CA ARG A 5 2.37 28.15 -5.71
C ARG A 5 3.45 27.60 -6.64
N ASN A 6 3.71 28.29 -7.74
CA ASN A 6 4.72 27.90 -8.74
C ASN A 6 6.10 28.51 -8.50
N ARG A 7 6.26 29.41 -7.51
CA ARG A 7 7.57 29.98 -7.19
C ARG A 7 8.53 28.91 -6.65
N GLU A 8 9.80 29.05 -7.00
CA GLU A 8 10.81 28.03 -6.74
C GLU A 8 11.10 27.86 -5.24
N ASP A 9 11.07 28.95 -4.47
CA ASP A 9 11.24 28.98 -3.02
C ASP A 9 10.14 28.20 -2.29
N VAL A 10 8.87 28.44 -2.64
CA VAL A 10 7.71 27.72 -2.08
C VAL A 10 7.78 26.23 -2.45
N ARG A 11 8.10 25.91 -3.71
CA ARG A 11 8.22 24.51 -4.15
C ARG A 11 9.33 23.78 -3.40
N ARG A 12 10.51 24.40 -3.27
CA ARG A 12 11.64 23.84 -2.54
C ARG A 12 11.31 23.60 -1.07
N TYR A 13 10.63 24.54 -0.43
CA TYR A 13 10.19 24.42 0.96
C TYR A 13 9.21 23.25 1.16
N LEU A 14 8.18 23.16 0.31
CA LEU A 14 7.19 22.07 0.36
C LEU A 14 7.82 20.70 0.04
N ASP A 15 8.75 20.65 -0.91
CA ASP A 15 9.44 19.42 -1.30
C ASP A 15 10.38 18.95 -0.17
N GLU A 16 11.04 19.85 0.57
CA GLU A 16 11.83 19.50 1.76
C GLU A 16 10.95 18.90 2.86
N ILE A 17 9.78 19.50 3.13
CA ILE A 17 8.81 18.96 4.12
C ILE A 17 8.34 17.57 3.69
N CYS A 18 7.88 17.42 2.45
CA CYS A 18 7.36 16.15 1.94
C CYS A 18 8.46 15.07 1.89
N GLY A 19 9.71 15.44 1.60
CA GLY A 19 10.86 14.53 1.59
C GLY A 19 11.12 13.86 2.94
N LEU A 20 10.72 14.50 4.05
CA LEU A 20 10.85 13.95 5.41
C LEU A 20 9.68 13.07 5.84
N VAL A 21 8.57 13.06 5.08
CA VAL A 21 7.36 12.28 5.38
C VAL A 21 7.41 10.94 4.64
N ARG A 22 7.45 9.83 5.38
CA ARG A 22 7.49 8.47 4.79
C ARG A 22 6.18 8.09 4.10
N ALA A 23 5.06 8.66 4.52
CA ALA A 23 3.75 8.42 3.92
C ALA A 23 3.59 9.17 2.58
N ARG A 24 4.19 8.61 1.53
CA ARG A 24 4.14 9.17 0.16
C ARG A 24 2.72 9.37 -0.35
N GLU A 25 1.79 8.51 0.08
CA GLU A 25 0.38 8.61 -0.29
C GLU A 25 -0.31 9.89 0.18
N LYS A 26 0.20 10.48 1.28
CA LYS A 26 -0.34 11.70 1.88
C LYS A 26 0.35 12.96 1.36
N HIS A 27 1.40 12.84 0.55
CA HIS A 27 2.14 13.99 0.03
C HIS A 27 1.25 14.96 -0.73
N ASP A 28 0.32 14.48 -1.56
CA ASP A 28 -0.58 15.35 -2.33
C ASP A 28 -1.55 16.13 -1.43
N GLU A 29 -2.01 15.52 -0.34
CA GLU A 29 -2.91 16.15 0.63
C GLU A 29 -2.14 17.18 1.48
N ILE A 30 -1.02 16.75 2.06
CA ILE A 30 -0.09 17.57 2.86
C ILE A 30 0.36 18.81 2.07
N ARG A 31 0.77 18.62 0.82
CA ARG A 31 1.25 19.72 -0.03
C ARG A 31 0.15 20.72 -0.31
N ARG A 32 -1.09 20.28 -0.52
CA ARG A 32 -2.24 21.16 -0.76
C ARG A 32 -2.58 21.98 0.47
N GLU A 33 -2.63 21.36 1.64
CA GLU A 33 -2.93 22.04 2.90
C GLU A 33 -1.85 23.08 3.25
N LEU A 34 -0.58 22.69 3.19
CA LEU A 34 0.54 23.60 3.47
C LEU A 34 0.62 24.73 2.45
N ALA A 35 0.38 24.45 1.16
CA ALA A 35 0.37 25.48 0.13
C ALA A 35 -0.79 26.46 0.33
N SER A 36 -1.99 25.98 0.70
CA SER A 36 -3.13 26.84 1.01
C SER A 36 -2.82 27.77 2.17
N HIS A 37 -2.29 27.23 3.27
CA HIS A 37 -1.94 28.03 4.44
C HIS A 37 -0.82 29.05 4.12
N LEU A 38 0.15 28.68 3.29
CA LEU A 38 1.18 29.61 2.83
C LEU A 38 0.59 30.71 1.95
N GLU A 39 -0.35 30.39 1.05
CA GLU A 39 -1.05 31.37 0.22
C GLU A 39 -1.84 32.37 1.08
N ASP A 40 -2.54 31.90 2.11
CA ASP A 40 -3.26 32.75 3.07
C ASP A 40 -2.29 33.69 3.80
N LEU A 41 -1.17 33.18 4.30
CA LEU A 41 -0.13 34.00 4.95
C LEU A 41 0.47 35.04 4.01
N VAL A 42 0.69 34.71 2.74
CA VAL A 42 1.23 35.66 1.76
C VAL A 42 0.22 36.75 1.45
N ALA A 43 -1.08 36.42 1.37
CA ALA A 43 -2.14 37.42 1.19
C ALA A 43 -2.16 38.41 2.35
N ASP A 44 -2.17 37.93 3.60
CA ASP A 44 -2.14 38.78 4.79
C ASP A 44 -0.91 39.71 4.81
N LYS A 45 0.26 39.19 4.43
CA LYS A 45 1.49 40.01 4.37
C LYS A 45 1.43 41.04 3.24
N LEU A 46 0.90 40.67 2.08
CA LEU A 46 0.73 41.59 0.96
C LEU A 46 -0.22 42.73 1.29
N ASP A 47 -1.29 42.46 2.02
CA ASP A 47 -2.23 43.50 2.46
C ASP A 47 -1.54 44.44 3.48
N SER A 48 -0.82 43.88 4.45
CA SER A 48 -0.05 44.70 5.43
C SER A 48 1.07 45.52 4.80
N LEU A 49 1.74 44.99 3.78
CA LEU A 49 2.78 45.71 3.03
C LEU A 49 2.16 46.70 2.04
N GLY A 50 0.98 46.40 1.50
CA GLY A 50 0.22 47.28 0.61
C GLY A 50 -0.25 48.56 1.31
N GLU A 51 -0.58 48.48 2.60
CA GLU A 51 -0.85 49.65 3.44
C GLU A 51 0.41 50.49 3.74
N ALA A 52 1.60 49.89 3.69
CA ALA A 52 2.87 50.56 4.00
C ALA A 52 3.59 51.18 2.79
N VAL A 53 3.14 50.90 1.56
CA VAL A 53 3.79 51.36 0.32
C VAL A 53 3.14 52.66 -0.18
N GLU A 54 3.57 53.78 0.40
CA GLU A 54 3.30 55.12 -0.13
C GLU A 54 4.34 55.57 -1.18
N ASP A 55 5.48 54.89 -1.34
CA ASP A 55 6.58 55.40 -2.17
C ASP A 55 7.33 54.32 -2.96
N GLY A 56 7.33 54.46 -4.30
CA GLY A 56 8.36 53.98 -5.24
C GLY A 56 8.70 52.48 -5.37
N THR A 57 8.17 51.58 -4.53
CA THR A 57 8.63 50.17 -4.50
C THR A 57 7.98 49.33 -5.60
N ASP A 58 8.80 48.62 -6.40
CA ASP A 58 8.31 47.67 -7.41
C ASP A 58 7.44 46.60 -6.75
N ARG A 59 6.22 46.42 -7.27
CA ARG A 59 5.24 45.43 -6.81
C ARG A 59 5.78 43.99 -6.78
N ARG A 60 6.84 43.69 -7.55
CA ARG A 60 7.58 42.42 -7.46
C ARG A 60 8.37 42.27 -6.16
N VAL A 61 9.02 43.33 -5.70
CA VAL A 61 9.82 43.32 -4.46
C VAL A 61 8.93 43.08 -3.25
N SER A 62 7.78 43.77 -3.20
CA SER A 62 6.77 43.56 -2.14
C SER A 62 6.23 42.13 -2.11
N LYS A 63 6.02 41.49 -3.26
CA LYS A 63 5.65 40.07 -3.33
C LYS A 63 6.76 39.14 -2.84
N ASP A 64 8.00 39.37 -3.25
CA ASP A 64 9.13 38.53 -2.85
C ASP A 64 9.42 38.63 -1.35
N GLU A 65 9.14 39.77 -0.74
CA GLU A 65 9.23 40.00 0.70
C GLU A 65 8.09 39.31 1.45
N ALA A 66 6.85 39.46 0.98
CA ALA A 66 5.69 38.77 1.55
C ALA A 66 5.84 37.24 1.56
N VAL A 67 6.34 36.66 0.46
CA VAL A 67 6.62 35.20 0.37
C VAL A 67 7.68 34.77 1.38
N ARG A 68 8.79 35.54 1.48
CA ARG A 68 9.86 35.23 2.43
C ARG A 68 9.38 35.28 3.87
N GLU A 69 8.60 36.30 4.22
CA GLU A 69 8.07 36.44 5.58
C GLU A 69 7.02 35.36 5.89
N ALA A 70 6.17 34.99 4.93
CA ALA A 70 5.23 33.87 5.08
C ALA A 70 5.94 32.53 5.32
N ILE A 71 7.01 32.23 4.56
CA ILE A 71 7.84 31.02 4.80
C ILE A 71 8.48 31.08 6.20
N ARG A 72 8.98 32.25 6.58
CA ARG A 72 9.61 32.46 7.89
C ARG A 72 8.62 32.27 9.04
N GLN A 73 7.37 32.69 8.85
CA GLN A 73 6.26 32.49 9.79
C GLN A 73 5.80 31.03 9.86
N MET A 74 5.79 30.30 8.74
CA MET A 74 5.56 28.84 8.76
C MET A 74 6.64 28.12 9.59
N GLY A 75 7.89 28.58 9.51
CA GLY A 75 8.99 28.09 10.32
C GLY A 75 9.83 27.01 9.62
N ASP A 76 10.59 26.24 10.41
CA ASP A 76 11.55 25.27 9.89
C ASP A 76 10.87 24.06 9.22
N ALA A 77 11.16 23.88 7.92
CA ALA A 77 10.71 22.75 7.11
C ALA A 77 11.04 21.39 7.77
N ARG A 78 12.20 21.27 8.41
CA ARG A 78 12.65 20.00 9.00
C ARG A 78 11.83 19.62 10.22
N LEU A 79 11.50 20.59 11.06
CA LEU A 79 10.67 20.37 12.23
C LEU A 79 9.24 19.99 11.83
N ILE A 80 8.65 20.71 10.87
CA ILE A 80 7.31 20.43 10.35
C ILE A 80 7.28 19.02 9.73
N GLY A 81 8.23 18.71 8.85
CA GLY A 81 8.33 17.40 8.21
C GLY A 81 8.44 16.24 9.22
N LYS A 82 9.25 16.37 10.28
CA LYS A 82 9.35 15.36 11.34
C LYS A 82 8.03 15.17 12.12
N ARG A 83 7.33 16.27 12.45
CA ARG A 83 6.04 16.20 13.14
C ARG A 83 4.99 15.53 12.26
N LEU A 84 4.93 15.92 10.99
CA LEU A 84 4.01 15.36 10.01
C LEU A 84 4.26 13.87 9.78
N ASN A 85 5.53 13.46 9.70
CA ASN A 85 5.92 12.05 9.60
C ASN A 85 5.50 11.24 10.83
N ARG A 86 5.50 11.83 12.04
CA ARG A 86 5.05 11.13 13.26
C ARG A 86 3.55 10.87 13.23
N VAL A 87 2.75 11.84 12.77
CA VAL A 87 1.28 11.73 12.70
C VAL A 87 0.86 10.80 11.56
N HIS A 88 1.49 10.92 10.40
CA HIS A 88 1.13 10.17 9.20
C HIS A 88 1.92 8.87 9.02
N LYS A 89 2.72 8.44 10.02
CA LYS A 89 3.56 7.24 9.88
C LYS A 89 2.68 6.04 9.49
N PRO A 90 2.96 5.34 8.38
CA PRO A 90 2.27 4.10 8.06
C PRO A 90 2.52 3.11 9.21
N LYS A 91 1.46 2.71 9.90
CA LYS A 91 1.54 1.77 11.01
C LYS A 91 1.29 0.37 10.45
N THR A 92 2.36 -0.39 10.26
CA THR A 92 2.24 -1.83 10.07
C THR A 92 1.85 -2.45 11.40
N ASP A 93 0.72 -3.15 11.44
CA ASP A 93 0.28 -3.86 12.64
C ASP A 93 1.06 -5.18 12.77
N TRP A 94 2.19 -5.12 13.48
CA TRP A 94 3.03 -6.29 13.77
C TRP A 94 2.29 -7.36 14.59
N SER A 95 1.27 -6.98 15.35
CA SER A 95 0.44 -7.93 16.09
C SER A 95 -0.30 -8.86 15.12
N LEU A 96 -0.86 -8.30 14.06
CA LEU A 96 -1.57 -9.06 13.03
C LEU A 96 -0.64 -10.01 12.26
N VAL A 97 0.59 -9.56 11.97
CA VAL A 97 1.62 -10.40 11.33
C VAL A 97 2.02 -11.56 12.24
N ALA A 98 2.26 -11.28 13.53
CA ALA A 98 2.63 -12.30 14.51
C ALA A 98 1.49 -13.32 14.72
N LEU A 99 0.26 -12.86 14.85
CA LEU A 99 -0.92 -13.72 14.97
C LEU A 99 -1.08 -14.65 13.77
N SER A 100 -0.91 -14.11 12.55
CA SER A 100 -0.98 -14.89 11.31
C SER A 100 0.09 -15.98 11.27
N ALA A 101 1.33 -15.66 11.66
CA ALA A 101 2.42 -16.63 11.73
C ALA A 101 2.13 -17.77 12.72
N VAL A 102 1.56 -17.46 13.89
CA VAL A 102 1.15 -18.47 14.88
C VAL A 102 0.07 -19.39 14.33
N LEU A 103 -0.96 -18.84 13.67
CA LEU A 103 -2.04 -19.65 13.07
C LEU A 103 -1.51 -20.59 11.98
N ILE A 104 -0.60 -20.13 11.12
CA ILE A 104 0.07 -20.98 10.12
C ILE A 104 0.87 -22.09 10.81
N GLY A 105 1.61 -21.77 11.88
CA GLY A 105 2.35 -22.75 12.67
C GLY A 105 1.46 -23.83 13.29
N ILE A 106 0.32 -23.43 13.87
CA ILE A 106 -0.67 -24.35 14.43
C ILE A 106 -1.26 -25.26 13.33
N GLY A 107 -1.58 -24.70 12.17
CA GLY A 107 -2.11 -25.46 11.03
C GLY A 107 -1.11 -26.50 10.51
N LEU A 108 0.16 -26.13 10.39
CA LEU A 108 1.23 -27.06 10.00
C LEU A 108 1.44 -28.15 11.04
N PHE A 109 1.44 -27.79 12.33
CA PHE A 109 1.56 -28.74 13.42
C PHE A 109 0.39 -29.74 13.46
N ALA A 110 -0.85 -29.26 13.32
CA ALA A 110 -2.03 -30.10 13.25
C ALA A 110 -2.01 -31.03 12.03
N MET A 111 -1.54 -30.57 10.87
CA MET A 111 -1.37 -31.44 9.71
C MET A 111 -0.30 -32.51 9.94
N TYR A 112 0.82 -32.15 10.57
CA TYR A 112 1.87 -33.11 10.91
C TYR A 112 1.35 -34.23 11.84
N THR A 113 0.56 -33.89 12.86
CA THR A 113 0.01 -34.88 13.79
C THR A 113 -1.03 -35.79 13.15
N VAL A 114 -1.93 -35.25 12.31
CA VAL A 114 -2.90 -36.04 11.55
C VAL A 114 -2.18 -36.98 10.59
N GLN A 115 -1.16 -36.51 9.91
CA GLN A 115 -0.43 -37.31 8.94
C GLN A 115 0.32 -38.49 9.59
N GLY A 116 0.92 -38.28 10.76
CA GLY A 116 1.51 -39.36 11.56
C GLY A 116 0.51 -40.37 12.12
N ALA A 117 -0.78 -40.01 12.21
CA ALA A 117 -1.82 -40.86 12.80
C ALA A 117 -2.65 -41.66 11.78
N PHE A 118 -2.83 -41.16 10.54
CA PHE A 118 -3.81 -41.69 9.58
C PHE A 118 -3.22 -42.33 8.30
N GLU A 119 -1.92 -42.22 8.02
CA GLU A 119 -1.29 -42.86 6.84
C GLU A 119 -0.45 -44.11 7.23
N PRO A 120 -0.90 -45.34 6.91
CA PRO A 120 -0.09 -46.56 7.04
C PRO A 120 0.85 -46.78 5.83
N GLY A 121 1.16 -45.73 5.07
CA GLY A 121 2.14 -45.74 3.98
C GLY A 121 3.50 -45.29 4.50
N GLY A 122 4.55 -46.07 4.23
CA GLY A 122 5.88 -45.88 4.81
C GLY A 122 6.48 -44.47 4.69
N VAL A 123 7.55 -44.23 5.46
CA VAL A 123 8.24 -42.94 5.70
C VAL A 123 8.47 -42.08 4.44
N TYR A 124 8.56 -42.67 3.26
CA TYR A 124 8.80 -41.95 2.00
C TYR A 124 7.61 -41.12 1.50
N ASP A 125 6.35 -41.56 1.69
CA ASP A 125 5.18 -40.83 1.18
C ASP A 125 4.79 -39.66 2.09
N SER A 126 4.95 -39.84 3.41
CA SER A 126 4.73 -38.81 4.42
C SER A 126 5.70 -37.62 4.27
N VAL A 127 6.96 -37.87 3.93
CA VAL A 127 7.96 -36.79 3.69
C VAL A 127 7.64 -35.99 2.43
N ARG A 128 7.20 -36.64 1.34
CA ARG A 128 6.84 -35.93 0.09
C ARG A 128 5.60 -35.05 0.28
N PHE A 129 4.61 -35.53 1.02
CA PHE A 129 3.41 -34.77 1.30
C PHE A 129 3.69 -33.54 2.18
N LEU A 130 4.50 -33.72 3.24
CA LEU A 130 4.95 -32.62 4.09
C LEU A 130 5.76 -31.57 3.31
N MET A 131 6.64 -32.02 2.42
CA MET A 131 7.44 -31.11 1.59
C MET A 131 6.56 -30.28 0.64
N ASN A 132 5.55 -30.89 0.02
CA ASN A 132 4.57 -30.14 -0.78
C ASN A 132 3.82 -29.10 0.08
N LYS A 133 3.40 -29.44 1.30
CA LYS A 133 2.73 -28.48 2.20
C LYS A 133 3.61 -27.30 2.54
N ILE A 134 4.89 -27.54 2.85
CA ILE A 134 5.86 -26.48 3.12
C ILE A 134 6.04 -25.58 1.89
N VAL A 135 6.15 -26.15 0.69
CA VAL A 135 6.28 -25.38 -0.56
C VAL A 135 5.06 -24.50 -0.79
N PHE A 136 3.84 -25.02 -0.62
CA PHE A 136 2.61 -24.22 -0.78
C PHE A 136 2.48 -23.15 0.31
N SER A 137 2.83 -23.45 1.56
CA SER A 137 2.86 -22.45 2.64
C SER A 137 3.90 -21.36 2.37
N ALA A 138 5.08 -21.72 1.87
CA ALA A 138 6.12 -20.77 1.48
C ALA A 138 5.66 -19.91 0.29
N LEU A 139 4.98 -20.50 -0.70
CA LEU A 139 4.40 -19.78 -1.83
C LEU A 139 3.32 -18.80 -1.37
N GLY A 140 2.46 -19.21 -0.44
CA GLY A 140 1.45 -18.34 0.18
C GLY A 140 2.08 -17.18 0.96
N LEU A 141 3.15 -17.44 1.71
CA LEU A 141 3.88 -16.41 2.45
C LEU A 141 4.59 -15.43 1.51
N ALA A 142 5.18 -15.94 0.43
CA ALA A 142 5.79 -15.13 -0.63
C ALA A 142 4.74 -14.27 -1.35
N ALA A 143 3.56 -14.83 -1.64
CA ALA A 143 2.44 -14.09 -2.22
C ALA A 143 1.94 -13.00 -1.26
N MET A 144 1.83 -13.29 0.04
CA MET A 144 1.47 -12.29 1.06
C MET A 144 2.49 -11.16 1.12
N ALA A 145 3.79 -11.47 1.09
CA ALA A 145 4.84 -10.46 1.04
C ALA A 145 4.78 -9.63 -0.25
N ALA A 146 4.56 -10.26 -1.40
CA ALA A 146 4.40 -9.55 -2.69
C ALA A 146 3.19 -8.61 -2.66
N LEU A 147 2.05 -9.05 -2.11
CA LEU A 147 0.86 -8.22 -1.94
C LEU A 147 1.08 -7.07 -0.95
N TYR A 148 1.90 -7.26 0.08
CA TYR A 148 2.28 -6.19 1.01
C TYR A 148 3.09 -5.07 0.34
N PHE A 149 3.96 -5.41 -0.61
CA PHE A 149 4.72 -4.42 -1.38
C PHE A 149 3.95 -3.84 -2.58
N LEU A 150 2.83 -4.47 -2.97
CA LEU A 150 1.95 -3.95 -4.00
C LEU A 150 1.13 -2.79 -3.45
N ASP A 151 1.25 -1.64 -4.10
CA ASP A 151 0.44 -0.46 -3.81
C ASP A 151 -1.05 -0.79 -3.99
N TYR A 152 -1.85 -0.63 -2.92
CA TYR A 152 -3.29 -0.88 -2.94
C TYR A 152 -4.02 -0.05 -4.00
N ARG A 153 -3.46 1.08 -4.46
CA ARG A 153 -4.02 1.88 -5.56
C ARG A 153 -4.08 1.07 -6.85
N LYS A 154 -3.07 0.24 -7.12
CA LYS A 154 -3.06 -0.69 -8.27
C LYS A 154 -4.05 -1.84 -8.07
N LEU A 155 -4.25 -2.25 -6.82
CA LEU A 155 -5.23 -3.29 -6.51
C LEU A 155 -6.66 -2.79 -6.74
N ARG A 156 -6.94 -1.50 -6.48
CA ARG A 156 -8.26 -0.89 -6.70
C ARG A 156 -8.72 -0.97 -8.15
N SER A 157 -7.84 -0.70 -9.13
CA SER A 157 -8.19 -0.85 -10.54
C SER A 157 -8.30 -2.31 -10.97
N LEU A 158 -7.66 -3.23 -10.25
CA LEU A 158 -7.68 -4.66 -10.53
C LEU A 158 -8.90 -5.39 -9.92
N VAL A 159 -9.70 -4.73 -9.08
CA VAL A 159 -10.89 -5.34 -8.45
C VAL A 159 -11.89 -5.84 -9.50
N TRP A 160 -12.22 -5.01 -10.49
CA TRP A 160 -13.16 -5.38 -11.55
C TRP A 160 -12.70 -6.58 -12.39
N PRO A 161 -11.48 -6.60 -12.96
CA PRO A 161 -11.02 -7.76 -13.70
C PRO A 161 -10.86 -9.01 -12.80
N LEU A 162 -10.42 -8.88 -11.55
CA LEU A 162 -10.37 -10.01 -10.61
C LEU A 162 -11.77 -10.58 -10.32
N TYR A 163 -12.76 -9.71 -10.12
CA TYR A 163 -14.14 -10.12 -9.86
C TYR A 163 -14.75 -10.84 -11.06
N ILE A 164 -14.60 -10.28 -12.25
CA ILE A 164 -15.09 -10.91 -13.49
C ILE A 164 -14.38 -12.27 -13.70
N THR A 165 -13.07 -12.32 -13.49
CA THR A 165 -12.30 -13.55 -13.62
C THR A 165 -12.77 -14.60 -12.60
N ALA A 166 -12.97 -14.23 -11.34
CA ALA A 166 -13.46 -15.14 -10.31
C ALA A 166 -14.88 -15.64 -10.60
N ALA A 167 -15.79 -14.76 -11.03
CA ALA A 167 -17.15 -15.13 -11.43
C ALA A 167 -17.15 -16.08 -12.65
N LEU A 168 -16.29 -15.81 -13.62
CA LEU A 168 -16.14 -16.65 -14.81
C LEU A 168 -15.54 -18.01 -14.44
N LEU A 169 -14.54 -18.06 -13.55
CA LEU A 169 -14.01 -19.32 -13.04
C LEU A 169 -15.07 -20.14 -12.29
N MET A 170 -15.92 -19.50 -11.48
CA MET A 170 -17.04 -20.16 -10.81
C MET A 170 -18.08 -20.70 -11.81
N LEU A 171 -18.40 -19.95 -12.86
CA LEU A 171 -19.27 -20.44 -13.93
C LEU A 171 -18.64 -21.63 -14.66
N LEU A 172 -17.34 -21.57 -14.94
CA LEU A 172 -16.62 -22.65 -15.61
C LEU A 172 -16.57 -23.94 -14.80
N THR A 173 -16.62 -23.90 -13.45
CA THR A 173 -16.65 -25.15 -12.66
C THR A 173 -17.94 -25.95 -12.86
N HIS A 174 -19.04 -25.30 -13.23
CA HIS A 174 -20.31 -25.95 -13.53
C HIS A 174 -20.35 -26.62 -14.91
N PHE A 175 -19.49 -26.20 -15.84
CA PHE A 175 -19.40 -26.82 -17.15
C PHE A 175 -18.40 -27.98 -17.09
N GLU A 176 -18.91 -29.21 -17.00
CA GLU A 176 -18.10 -30.43 -16.94
C GLU A 176 -17.12 -30.59 -18.11
N THR A 177 -17.36 -29.89 -19.22
CA THR A 177 -16.52 -29.89 -20.42
C THR A 177 -15.13 -29.27 -20.20
N PHE A 178 -14.92 -28.47 -19.14
CA PHE A 178 -13.66 -27.75 -18.88
C PHE A 178 -12.84 -28.30 -17.69
N GLY A 179 -13.11 -29.53 -17.25
CA GLY A 179 -12.34 -30.17 -16.17
C GLY A 179 -12.92 -29.96 -14.76
N GLY A 180 -14.22 -29.66 -14.67
CA GLY A 180 -14.99 -29.75 -13.44
C GLY A 180 -15.03 -31.21 -12.96
N SER A 181 -14.33 -31.54 -11.89
CA SER A 181 -14.36 -32.90 -11.33
C SER A 181 -15.43 -33.01 -10.25
N VAL A 182 -16.34 -33.97 -10.38
CA VAL A 182 -17.30 -34.29 -9.31
C VAL A 182 -16.57 -35.03 -8.21
N ILE A 183 -16.37 -34.36 -7.07
CA ILE A 183 -15.86 -34.96 -5.85
C ILE A 183 -16.97 -34.84 -4.81
N ASN A 184 -17.45 -35.97 -4.28
CA ASN A 184 -18.60 -36.05 -3.36
C ASN A 184 -19.89 -35.37 -3.88
N GLY A 185 -20.16 -35.42 -5.19
CA GLY A 185 -21.37 -34.87 -5.80
C GLY A 185 -21.36 -33.35 -6.04
N ALA A 186 -20.24 -32.65 -5.81
CA ALA A 186 -20.12 -31.21 -6.00
C ALA A 186 -19.21 -30.83 -7.19
N HIS A 187 -19.67 -29.86 -8.01
CA HIS A 187 -18.96 -29.32 -9.17
C HIS A 187 -18.16 -28.05 -8.83
N THR A 188 -17.26 -28.15 -7.85
CA THR A 188 -16.52 -26.98 -7.32
C THR A 188 -15.02 -27.04 -7.62
N TRP A 189 -14.55 -28.08 -8.29
CA TRP A 189 -13.12 -28.35 -8.45
C TRP A 189 -12.73 -28.28 -9.93
N ILE A 190 -11.79 -27.40 -10.26
CA ILE A 190 -11.12 -27.42 -11.57
C ILE A 190 -9.83 -28.22 -11.40
N ARG A 191 -9.75 -29.41 -12.01
CA ARG A 191 -8.48 -30.14 -12.12
C ARG A 191 -7.72 -29.62 -13.33
N ILE A 192 -6.80 -28.70 -13.08
CA ILE A 192 -5.78 -28.36 -14.08
C ILE A 192 -4.87 -29.59 -14.15
N ALA A 193 -4.91 -30.30 -15.29
CA ALA A 193 -4.19 -31.55 -15.52
C ALA A 193 -2.66 -31.33 -15.51
N CYS A 194 -2.09 -31.17 -14.32
CA CYS A 194 -0.66 -31.34 -14.05
C CYS A 194 -0.52 -32.38 -12.93
N GLN A 195 -1.15 -33.53 -13.13
CA GLN A 195 -0.82 -34.76 -12.42
C GLN A 195 -0.59 -35.80 -13.51
N HIS A 196 0.62 -35.72 -14.08
CA HIS A 196 1.09 -36.70 -15.04
C HIS A 196 1.01 -38.08 -14.37
N GLN A 197 0.39 -39.00 -15.10
CA GLN A 197 0.13 -40.39 -14.77
C GLN A 197 1.29 -41.05 -14.02
N LEU A 198 1.02 -41.59 -12.83
CA LEU A 198 1.76 -42.73 -12.28
C LEU A 198 0.75 -43.64 -11.60
N LYS A 199 0.00 -44.36 -12.45
CA LYS A 199 -0.52 -45.68 -12.12
C LYS A 199 0.65 -46.66 -12.29
N ILE A 200 1.18 -47.16 -11.19
CA ILE A 200 1.62 -48.56 -11.03
C ILE A 200 1.16 -48.98 -9.65
#